data_AF-A0A0K2U349-F1
#
_entry.id   AF-A0A0K2U349-F1
#
_cell.length_a   1.000
_cell.length_b   1.000
_cell.length_c   1.000
_cell.angle_alpha   90.00
_cell.angle_beta   90.00
_cell.angle_gamma   90.00
#
_symmetry.space_group_name_H-M   'P 1'
#
loop_
_entity.id
_entity.type
_entity.pdbx_description
1 polymer ?
#
loop_
_entity_poly.entity_id
_entity_poly.type
_entity_poly.pdbx_seq_one_letter_code
_entity_poly.pdbx_strand_id
1 'polypeptide(L)'
;LGTIPEWLDGTFYRVGPGVFQVGEHTYNHPFEMLSVLQKFDISPSFVTYRNKIVDSKLRSLTQRSQAISSLSKHQQSKDPFKLKLQSLRDKFGNRTKHVNNTIADNCNDNICFFGSDLYILSDISHMIKINS
;
A
#
# COMPACT_ATOMS: atom_id res chain seq x y z
N LEU A 1 9.00 -31.79 -4.98
CA LEU A 1 7.57 -31.45 -4.98
C LEU A 1 7.04 -31.64 -3.57
N GLY A 2 6.23 -30.71 -3.06
CA GLY A 2 5.62 -30.80 -1.73
C GLY A 2 4.11 -31.01 -1.83
N THR A 3 3.47 -31.29 -0.70
CA THR A 3 2.01 -31.48 -0.59
C THR A 3 1.41 -30.35 0.25
N ILE A 4 0.20 -29.91 -0.12
CA ILE A 4 -0.57 -28.95 0.67
C ILE A 4 -1.22 -29.73 1.83
N PRO A 5 -1.10 -29.27 3.09
CA PRO A 5 -1.76 -29.94 4.20
C PRO A 5 -3.28 -29.93 4.05
N GLU A 6 -3.95 -31.05 4.35
CA GLU A 6 -5.41 -31.20 4.19
C GLU A 6 -6.22 -30.21 5.01
N TRP A 7 -5.67 -29.72 6.12
CA TRP A 7 -6.32 -28.74 6.99
C TRP A 7 -6.24 -27.30 6.46
N LEU A 8 -5.41 -27.03 5.44
CA LEU A 8 -5.22 -25.69 4.89
C LEU A 8 -6.24 -25.43 3.77
N ASP A 9 -7.40 -24.93 4.17
CA ASP A 9 -8.46 -24.49 3.27
C ASP A 9 -8.86 -23.05 3.62
N GLY A 10 -8.66 -22.12 2.69
CA GLY A 10 -8.99 -20.72 2.91
C GLY A 10 -8.28 -19.76 1.98
N THR A 11 -8.36 -18.47 2.32
CA THR A 11 -7.79 -17.39 1.52
C THR A 11 -6.66 -16.69 2.26
N PHE A 12 -5.51 -16.57 1.61
CA PHE A 12 -4.40 -15.75 2.08
C PHE A 12 -4.29 -14.47 1.25
N TYR A 13 -4.27 -13.32 1.94
CA TYR A 13 -4.09 -12.00 1.33
C TYR A 13 -2.73 -11.43 1.69
N ARG A 14 -2.11 -10.74 0.73
CA ARG A 14 -0.89 -9.95 0.94
C ARG A 14 -0.99 -8.65 0.15
N VAL A 15 -0.47 -7.56 0.69
CA VAL A 15 -0.23 -6.33 -0.07
C VAL A 15 1.27 -6.05 -0.14
N GLY A 16 1.67 -5.36 -1.19
CA GLY A 16 3.01 -4.82 -1.30
C GLY A 16 3.17 -3.95 -2.55
N PRO A 17 4.37 -3.40 -2.75
CA PRO A 17 4.70 -2.72 -4.00
C PRO A 17 4.66 -3.69 -5.17
N GLY A 18 4.00 -3.31 -6.27
CA GLY A 18 3.89 -4.17 -7.44
C GLY A 18 3.94 -3.48 -8.80
N VAL A 19 3.90 -2.14 -8.84
CA VAL A 19 4.12 -1.38 -10.09
C VAL A 19 5.33 -0.48 -9.93
N PHE A 20 6.45 -0.91 -10.53
CA PHE A 20 7.73 -0.20 -10.43
C PHE A 20 7.88 0.94 -11.45
N GLN A 21 7.11 0.93 -12.54
CA GLN A 21 7.18 1.93 -13.61
C GLN A 21 5.78 2.24 -14.13
N VAL A 22 5.50 3.52 -14.39
CA VAL A 22 4.28 3.98 -15.09
C VAL A 22 4.66 4.95 -16.20
N GLY A 23 4.36 4.58 -17.44
CA GLY A 23 4.87 5.31 -18.61
C GLY A 23 6.40 5.28 -18.63
N GLU A 24 7.02 6.45 -18.81
CA GLU A 24 8.49 6.61 -18.81
C GLU A 24 9.08 6.80 -17.40
N HIS A 25 8.26 6.78 -16.36
CA HIS A 25 8.70 7.07 -14.99
C HIS A 25 8.86 5.81 -14.15
N THR A 26 10.05 5.61 -13.61
CA THR A 26 10.38 4.52 -12.70
C THR A 26 10.49 5.02 -11.26
N TYR A 27 9.87 4.32 -10.32
CA TYR A 27 9.99 4.60 -8.90
C TYR A 27 11.37 4.17 -8.38
N ASN A 28 11.98 5.00 -7.53
CA ASN A 28 13.30 4.74 -6.97
C ASN A 28 13.26 4.00 -5.63
N HIS A 29 12.10 3.97 -4.98
CA HIS A 29 11.93 3.35 -3.67
C HIS A 29 10.65 2.48 -3.64
N PRO A 30 10.69 1.26 -3.10
CA PRO A 30 9.53 0.36 -3.08
C PRO A 30 8.31 0.98 -2.41
N PHE A 31 8.49 1.81 -1.40
CA PHE A 31 7.37 2.42 -0.69
C PHE A 31 6.64 3.51 -1.52
N GLU A 32 7.21 3.93 -2.66
CA GLU A 32 6.57 4.85 -3.61
C GLU A 32 5.80 4.12 -4.73
N MET A 33 6.09 2.83 -4.94
CA MET A 33 5.52 2.02 -6.03
C MET A 33 4.07 1.67 -5.78
N LEU A 34 3.17 1.81 -6.78
CA LEU A 34 1.75 1.51 -6.59
C LEU A 34 1.53 0.12 -5.97
N SER A 35 0.66 0.09 -4.96
CA SER A 35 0.32 -1.11 -4.22
C SER A 35 -0.43 -2.12 -5.08
N VAL A 36 -0.09 -3.39 -4.91
CA VAL A 36 -0.78 -4.53 -5.51
C VAL A 36 -1.27 -5.44 -4.39
N LEU A 37 -2.57 -5.72 -4.39
CA LEU A 37 -3.19 -6.73 -3.57
C LEU A 37 -3.01 -8.09 -4.25
N GLN A 38 -2.55 -9.07 -3.48
CA GLN A 38 -2.36 -10.45 -3.87
C GLN A 38 -3.33 -11.32 -3.06
N LYS A 39 -3.98 -12.26 -3.74
CA LYS A 39 -4.94 -13.21 -3.16
C LYS A 39 -4.57 -14.63 -3.60
N PHE A 40 -4.45 -15.52 -2.63
CA PHE A 40 -4.28 -16.95 -2.81
C PHE A 40 -5.51 -17.65 -2.25
N ASP A 41 -6.30 -18.29 -3.08
CA ASP A 41 -7.34 -19.22 -2.62
C ASP A 41 -6.72 -20.61 -2.59
N ILE A 42 -6.56 -21.15 -1.40
CA ILE A 42 -5.82 -22.39 -1.11
C ILE A 42 -6.82 -23.47 -0.76
N SER A 43 -6.70 -24.62 -1.43
CA SER A 43 -7.39 -25.86 -1.08
C SER A 43 -6.38 -27.02 -1.07
N PRO A 44 -6.73 -28.18 -0.48
CA PRO A 44 -5.86 -29.35 -0.48
C PRO A 44 -5.49 -29.87 -1.88
N SER A 45 -6.30 -29.57 -2.90
CA SER A 45 -6.12 -30.07 -4.27
C SER A 45 -5.45 -29.07 -5.21
N PHE A 46 -5.74 -27.76 -5.06
CA PHE A 46 -5.14 -26.72 -5.88
C PHE A 46 -5.11 -25.35 -5.19
N VAL A 47 -4.25 -24.47 -5.70
CA VAL A 47 -4.18 -23.06 -5.30
C VAL A 47 -4.49 -22.19 -6.51
N THR A 48 -5.37 -21.21 -6.35
CA THR A 48 -5.55 -20.15 -7.35
C THR A 48 -4.93 -18.85 -6.87
N TYR A 49 -4.28 -18.16 -7.79
CA TYR A 49 -3.64 -16.87 -7.53
C TYR A 49 -4.33 -15.78 -8.34
N ARG A 50 -4.63 -14.66 -7.68
CA ARG A 50 -5.12 -13.44 -8.32
C ARG A 50 -4.42 -12.24 -7.72
N ASN A 51 -4.22 -11.21 -8.53
CA ASN A 51 -3.73 -9.92 -8.05
C ASN A 51 -4.50 -8.77 -8.69
N LYS A 52 -4.47 -7.62 -8.03
CA LYS A 52 -5.06 -6.37 -8.51
C LYS A 52 -4.28 -5.18 -7.97
N ILE A 53 -3.92 -4.25 -8.83
CA ILE A 53 -3.39 -2.95 -8.40
C ILE A 53 -4.48 -2.26 -7.55
N VAL A 54 -4.12 -1.78 -6.37
CA VAL A 54 -5.04 -1.11 -5.43
C VAL A 54 -5.58 0.17 -6.05
N ASP A 55 -6.88 0.42 -5.89
CA ASP A 55 -7.50 1.65 -6.35
C ASP A 55 -7.29 2.77 -5.33
N SER A 56 -6.08 3.33 -5.32
CA SER A 56 -5.69 4.43 -4.44
C SER A 56 -5.78 5.77 -5.17
N LYS A 57 -5.89 6.85 -4.39
CA LYS A 57 -5.81 8.21 -4.93
C LYS A 57 -4.50 8.43 -5.70
N LEU A 58 -3.39 7.85 -5.22
CA LEU A 58 -2.10 7.87 -5.92
C LEU A 58 -2.22 7.24 -7.31
N ARG A 59 -2.85 6.06 -7.43
CA ARG A 59 -3.10 5.43 -8.73
C ARG A 59 -3.90 6.33 -9.66
N SER A 60 -5.02 6.90 -9.19
CA SER A 60 -5.87 7.76 -10.02
C SER A 60 -5.13 9.01 -10.50
N LEU A 61 -4.27 9.58 -9.65
CA LEU A 61 -3.42 10.72 -10.00
C LEU A 61 -2.39 10.32 -11.05
N THR A 62 -1.68 9.22 -10.84
CA THR A 62 -0.65 8.71 -11.76
C THR A 62 -1.24 8.36 -13.14
N GLN A 63 -2.47 7.82 -13.19
CA GLN A 63 -3.17 7.55 -14.45
C GLN A 63 -3.58 8.83 -15.20
N ARG A 64 -3.93 9.90 -14.47
CA ARG A 64 -4.38 11.16 -15.07
C ARG A 64 -3.23 12.06 -15.50
N SER A 65 -2.18 12.15 -14.69
CA SER A 65 -1.14 13.16 -14.89
C SER A 65 -0.01 12.72 -15.83
N GLN A 66 0.14 11.42 -16.13
CA GLN A 66 1.34 10.85 -16.78
C GLN A 66 2.69 11.25 -16.15
N ALA A 67 2.69 12.04 -15.07
CA ALA A 67 3.85 12.64 -14.46
C ALA A 67 3.77 12.40 -12.95
N ILE A 68 4.58 11.44 -12.50
CA ILE A 68 4.78 11.04 -11.09
C ILE A 68 5.59 12.11 -10.31
N SER A 69 6.14 13.11 -10.99
CA SER A 69 7.18 13.99 -10.46
C SER A 69 6.78 14.97 -9.34
N SER A 70 5.51 15.11 -8.99
CA SER A 70 5.05 16.12 -8.03
C SER A 70 4.45 15.58 -6.72
N LEU A 71 4.12 14.29 -6.63
CA LEU A 71 3.49 13.71 -5.43
C LEU A 71 4.49 13.05 -4.47
N SER A 72 5.65 12.60 -4.97
CA SER A 72 6.74 12.03 -4.16
C SER A 72 7.77 13.08 -3.70
N LYS A 73 7.38 14.35 -3.51
CA LYS A 73 8.25 15.35 -2.86
C LYS A 73 8.41 15.09 -1.34
N HIS A 74 8.44 13.83 -0.91
CA HIS A 74 9.16 13.50 0.31
C HIS A 74 10.64 13.49 -0.09
N GLN A 75 11.31 14.60 0.23
CA GLN A 75 12.77 14.68 0.20
C GLN A 75 13.32 13.36 0.73
N GLN A 76 14.16 12.72 -0.07
CA GLN A 76 14.99 11.58 0.34
C GLN A 76 15.83 12.02 1.55
N SER A 77 15.26 11.89 2.75
CA SER A 77 16.00 11.92 3.99
C SER A 77 16.65 10.56 4.13
N LYS A 78 17.99 10.53 4.18
CA LYS A 78 18.85 9.33 4.28
C LYS A 78 18.62 8.47 5.54
N ASP A 79 17.60 8.77 6.35
CA ASP A 79 17.37 8.13 7.64
C ASP A 79 15.88 7.77 7.82
N PRO A 80 15.50 6.48 7.70
CA PRO A 80 14.12 6.00 7.80
C PRO A 80 13.53 6.14 9.21
N PHE A 81 14.35 6.34 10.25
CA PHE A 81 13.88 6.48 11.64
C PHE A 81 13.54 7.92 12.01
N LYS A 82 14.16 8.91 11.36
CA LYS A 82 13.82 10.33 11.58
C LYS A 82 12.39 10.66 11.15
N LEU A 83 11.92 10.05 10.07
CA LEU A 83 10.53 10.20 9.61
C LEU A 83 9.53 9.58 10.60
N LYS A 84 9.87 8.44 11.22
CA LYS A 84 9.05 7.82 12.28
C LYS A 84 8.95 8.70 13.53
N LEU A 85 10.06 9.29 13.96
CA LEU A 85 10.09 10.19 15.12
C LEU A 85 9.39 11.52 14.83
N GLN A 86 9.52 12.05 13.61
CA GLN A 86 8.80 13.25 13.18
C GLN A 86 7.29 13.00 13.10
N SER A 87 6.87 11.87 12.51
CA SER A 87 5.46 11.42 12.48
C SER A 87 4.85 11.31 13.87
N LEU A 88 5.57 10.74 14.84
CA LEU A 88 5.12 10.68 16.23
C LEU A 88 5.08 12.07 16.87
N ARG A 89 6.10 12.90 16.67
CA ARG A 89 6.15 14.26 17.19
C ARG A 89 5.03 15.15 16.64
N ASP A 90 4.68 15.02 15.36
CA ASP A 90 3.61 15.79 14.71
C ASP A 90 2.20 15.30 15.10
N LYS A 91 2.10 14.08 15.65
CA LYS A 91 0.88 13.55 16.28
C LYS A 91 0.68 14.07 17.71
N PHE A 92 1.75 14.43 18.43
CA PHE A 92 1.70 14.90 19.83
C PHE A 92 2.00 16.40 20.01
N GLY A 93 2.45 17.12 18.98
CA GLY A 93 2.65 18.56 18.99
C GLY A 93 1.40 19.34 18.60
N ASN A 94 1.05 20.37 19.38
CA ASN A 94 -0.12 21.24 19.14
C ASN A 94 -0.15 21.78 17.70
N ARG A 95 -1.14 21.35 16.92
CA ARG A 95 -1.30 21.64 15.49
C ARG A 95 -1.84 23.06 15.27
N THR A 96 -0.98 24.00 14.90
CA THR A 96 -1.37 25.20 14.14
C THR A 96 -0.62 25.22 12.82
N LYS A 97 -1.11 24.47 11.84
CA LYS A 97 -0.86 24.68 10.41
C LYS A 97 -1.83 23.80 9.63
N HIS A 98 -2.70 24.44 8.84
CA HIS A 98 -3.43 23.77 7.77
C HIS A 98 -2.39 23.22 6.78
N VAL A 99 -2.02 21.96 6.95
CA VAL A 99 -1.28 21.21 5.93
C VAL A 99 -2.31 20.86 4.88
N ASN A 100 -2.16 21.40 3.67
CA ASN A 100 -2.93 20.94 2.51
C ASN A 100 -2.76 19.42 2.42
N ASN A 101 -3.86 18.67 2.61
CA ASN A 101 -3.91 17.20 2.61
C ASN A 101 -3.69 16.63 1.19
N THR A 102 -2.51 16.85 0.63
CA THR A 102 -2.01 16.29 -0.64
C THR A 102 -1.07 15.11 -0.42
N ILE A 103 -1.06 14.50 0.76
CA ILE A 103 -0.36 13.23 0.98
C ILE A 103 -1.23 12.14 0.35
N ALA A 104 -0.86 11.70 -0.85
CA ALA A 104 -1.48 10.57 -1.52
C ALA A 104 -0.89 9.29 -0.93
N ASP A 105 -1.63 8.66 -0.03
CA ASP A 105 -1.25 7.37 0.52
C ASP A 105 -1.38 6.27 -0.52
N ASN A 106 -0.44 5.36 -0.51
CA ASN A 106 -0.41 4.20 -1.36
C ASN A 106 -0.86 2.94 -0.63
N CYS A 107 -0.83 2.91 0.71
CA CYS A 107 -1.18 1.74 1.54
C CYS A 107 -0.53 0.44 1.01
N ASN A 108 0.81 0.35 1.02
CA ASN A 108 1.54 -0.86 0.60
C ASN A 108 2.08 -1.69 1.77
N ASP A 109 1.79 -1.33 3.01
CA ASP A 109 2.46 -1.94 4.16
C ASP A 109 1.76 -3.23 4.61
N ASN A 110 0.47 -3.15 4.94
CA ASN A 110 -0.23 -4.28 5.56
C ASN A 110 -1.71 -4.33 5.24
N ILE A 111 -2.35 -5.43 5.65
CA ILE A 111 -3.77 -5.71 5.50
C ILE A 111 -4.33 -6.04 6.88
N CYS A 112 -5.56 -5.59 7.16
CA CYS A 112 -6.31 -6.06 8.30
C CYS A 112 -7.77 -6.32 7.94
N PHE A 113 -8.38 -7.25 8.66
CA PHE A 113 -9.83 -7.41 8.66
C PHE A 113 -10.42 -6.60 9.81
N PHE A 114 -11.50 -5.89 9.54
CA PHE A 114 -12.34 -5.28 10.56
C PHE A 114 -13.77 -5.75 10.33
N GLY A 115 -14.25 -6.65 11.18
CA GLY A 115 -15.48 -7.40 10.93
C GLY A 115 -15.34 -8.27 9.68
N SER A 116 -16.28 -8.14 8.74
CA SER A 116 -16.27 -8.84 7.45
C SER A 116 -15.49 -8.08 6.36
N ASP A 117 -15.02 -6.87 6.65
CA ASP A 117 -14.42 -6.00 5.64
C ASP A 117 -12.90 -6.09 5.65
N LEU A 118 -12.32 -6.09 4.44
CA LEU A 118 -10.88 -6.09 4.22
C LEU A 118 -10.36 -4.66 4.03
N TYR A 119 -9.32 -4.30 4.77
CA TYR A 119 -8.66 -3.00 4.66
C TYR A 119 -7.18 -3.15 4.39
N ILE A 120 -6.64 -2.20 3.63
CA ILE A 120 -5.21 -2.04 3.39
C ILE A 120 -4.72 -0.80 4.13
N LEU A 121 -3.54 -0.94 4.73
CA LEU A 121 -2.94 -0.02 5.69
C LEU A 121 -1.59 0.51 5.20
N SER A 122 -1.25 1.71 5.68
CA SER A 122 0.11 2.27 5.71
C SER A 122 0.47 2.70 7.14
N ASP A 123 1.61 3.37 7.29
CA ASP A 123 2.05 4.05 8.51
C ASP A 123 1.33 5.39 8.80
N ILE A 124 0.53 5.90 7.86
CA ILE A 124 -0.29 7.10 8.04
C ILE A 124 -1.74 6.75 8.35
N SER A 125 -2.48 7.72 8.91
CA SER A 125 -3.86 7.52 9.40
C SER A 125 -4.90 7.46 8.26
N HIS A 126 -4.64 6.67 7.23
CA HIS A 126 -5.53 6.44 6.10
C HIS A 126 -5.61 4.94 5.80
N MET A 127 -6.84 4.44 5.58
CA MET A 127 -7.10 3.03 5.29
C MET A 127 -7.92 2.95 4.01
N ILE A 128 -7.59 1.98 3.14
CA ILE A 128 -8.35 1.72 1.91
C ILE A 128 -9.17 0.45 2.12
N LYS A 129 -10.50 0.58 2.09
CA LYS A 129 -11.39 -0.57 2.07
C LYS A 129 -11.33 -1.25 0.71
N ILE A 130 -11.24 -2.58 0.71
CA ILE A 130 -11.29 -3.39 -0.51
C ILE A 130 -12.69 -3.93 -0.69
N ASN A 131 -13.31 -3.55 -1.80
CA ASN A 131 -14.55 -4.17 -2.27
C ASN A 131 -14.17 -5.53 -2.88
N SER A 132 -14.41 -6.59 -2.12
CA SER A 132 -14.21 -7.99 -2.50
C SER A 132 -15.24 -8.46 -3.52
#